data_AF-A0A533UC42-F1
#
_entry.id   AF-A0A533UC42-F1
#
_cell.length_a   1.000
_cell.length_b   1.000
_cell.length_c   1.000
_cell.angle_alpha   90.00
_cell.angle_beta   90.00
_cell.angle_gamma   90.00
#
_symmetry.space_group_name_H-M   'P 1'
#
loop_
_entity.id
_entity.type
_entity.pdbx_description
1 polymer ?
#
loop_
_entity_poly.entity_id
_entity_poly.type
_entity_poly.pdbx_seq_one_letter_code
_entity_poly.pdbx_strand_id
1 'polypeptide(L)'
;TNDDDVLPGTNNDDSIWGLKGDDVMWGKSGEDNLYGHDGEDNIMGNSGDDFILAGDGEDIVEGNGGDDTIYGGKNTDVIQGNSGDDDITGGKGNDIIEGNRGNDVIFASRGDDWAAGNKGNDWVYGEQGDDKLKGYAGKDNIFGGSGDDRLSGGKGNDKLYGGKDDDVLRGGSGADKFDCGSGDDIILDYHPSEGDTKKSNCEDF
;
A
#
# COMPACT_ATOMS: atom_id res chain seq x y z
N THR A 1 20.19 10.61 17.18
CA THR A 1 20.75 11.87 17.77
C THR A 1 21.00 12.88 16.66
N ASN A 2 22.22 13.07 16.14
CA ASN A 2 22.43 13.11 14.69
C ASN A 2 23.18 11.81 14.27
N ASP A 3 23.42 10.92 15.23
CA ASP A 3 24.10 9.66 15.05
C ASP A 3 23.03 8.59 14.81
N ASP A 4 23.43 7.58 14.05
CA ASP A 4 22.71 6.33 13.81
C ASP A 4 22.58 5.56 15.14
N ASP A 5 21.35 5.38 15.60
CA ASP A 5 21.01 4.80 16.89
C ASP A 5 20.33 3.42 16.72
N VAL A 6 20.45 2.59 17.76
CA VAL A 6 19.78 1.27 17.87
C VAL A 6 18.84 1.36 19.06
N LEU A 7 17.53 1.39 18.80
CA LEU A 7 16.49 1.75 19.75
C LEU A 7 15.47 0.61 19.96
N PRO A 8 15.78 -0.39 20.80
CA PRO A 8 14.86 -1.47 21.11
C PRO A 8 13.88 -1.08 22.22
N GLY A 9 12.59 -1.30 21.97
CA GLY A 9 11.50 -1.26 22.93
C GLY A 9 11.52 -2.44 23.91
N THR A 10 10.44 -2.58 24.64
CA THR A 10 10.15 -3.56 25.68
C THR A 10 9.06 -4.52 25.20
N ASN A 11 8.32 -5.16 26.10
CA ASN A 11 7.16 -5.98 25.70
C ASN A 11 5.85 -5.35 26.18
N ASN A 12 5.87 -4.03 26.40
CA ASN A 12 4.71 -3.21 26.72
C ASN A 12 4.71 -2.06 25.72
N ASP A 13 3.61 -1.32 25.69
CA ASP A 13 3.46 -0.11 24.89
C ASP A 13 4.61 0.89 25.14
N ASP A 14 5.41 1.12 24.10
CA ASP A 14 6.56 2.00 24.11
C ASP A 14 6.34 3.24 23.22
N SER A 15 7.21 4.22 23.41
CA SER A 15 7.33 5.34 22.48
C SER A 15 8.80 5.59 22.20
N ILE A 16 9.18 5.50 20.92
CA ILE A 16 10.57 5.47 20.47
C ILE A 16 10.76 6.56 19.41
N TRP A 17 11.85 7.33 19.52
CA TRP A 17 12.18 8.42 18.61
C TRP A 17 13.62 8.30 18.11
N GLY A 18 13.82 8.15 16.80
CA GLY A 18 15.13 8.15 16.13
C GLY A 18 15.75 9.55 16.03
N LEU A 19 14.91 10.52 15.63
CA LEU A 19 15.21 11.95 15.45
C LEU A 19 16.00 12.24 14.18
N LYS A 20 17.29 11.93 14.16
CA LYS A 20 18.17 12.20 13.03
C LYS A 20 19.24 11.13 13.02
N GLY A 21 19.61 10.71 11.82
CA GLY A 21 20.56 9.62 11.60
C GLY A 21 19.80 8.44 11.01
N ASP A 22 20.53 7.44 10.54
CA ASP A 22 19.92 6.24 9.95
C ASP A 22 19.69 5.24 11.10
N ASP A 23 18.49 5.22 11.66
CA ASP A 23 18.20 4.54 12.93
C ASP A 23 17.60 3.14 12.72
N VAL A 24 17.78 2.26 13.72
CA VAL A 24 17.11 0.95 13.77
C VAL A 24 16.24 0.84 15.01
N MET A 25 14.94 0.61 14.81
CA MET A 25 13.92 0.61 15.86
C MET A 25 13.13 -0.70 15.89
N TRP A 26 12.83 -1.19 17.10
CA TRP A 26 11.95 -2.36 17.31
C TRP A 26 10.96 -2.10 18.44
N GLY A 27 9.66 -2.16 18.18
CA GLY A 27 8.62 -2.12 19.22
C GLY A 27 8.61 -3.39 20.08
N LYS A 28 8.58 -4.54 19.40
CA LYS A 28 8.50 -5.93 19.91
C LYS A 28 7.09 -6.36 20.25
N SER A 29 6.57 -6.06 21.43
CA SER A 29 5.22 -6.45 21.83
C SER A 29 4.58 -5.29 22.54
N GLY A 30 3.30 -5.05 22.28
CA GLY A 30 2.58 -3.91 22.85
C GLY A 30 2.02 -3.07 21.71
N GLU A 31 1.26 -2.04 22.05
CA GLU A 31 0.83 -1.04 21.06
C GLU A 31 1.87 0.08 21.06
N ASP A 32 2.84 0.01 20.16
CA ASP A 32 4.02 0.88 20.17
C ASP A 32 3.84 2.12 19.29
N ASN A 33 4.50 3.22 19.68
CA ASN A 33 4.59 4.44 18.86
C ASN A 33 6.04 4.64 18.41
N LEU A 34 6.30 4.46 17.11
CA LEU A 34 7.65 4.51 16.54
C LEU A 34 7.77 5.72 15.59
N TYR A 35 8.76 6.58 15.84
CA TYR A 35 8.99 7.81 15.08
C TYR A 35 10.43 7.88 14.57
N GLY A 36 10.65 7.72 13.26
CA GLY A 36 11.98 7.75 12.63
C GLY A 36 12.55 9.17 12.58
N HIS A 37 11.77 10.07 11.96
CA HIS A 37 12.08 11.48 11.68
C HIS A 37 12.98 11.70 10.45
N ASP A 38 14.24 12.14 10.58
CA ASP A 38 15.12 12.36 9.43
C ASP A 38 16.15 11.23 9.34
N GLY A 39 16.36 10.63 8.17
CA GLY A 39 17.37 9.58 7.95
C GLY A 39 16.78 8.36 7.26
N GLU A 40 17.63 7.45 6.79
CA GLU A 40 17.18 6.17 6.21
C GLU A 40 16.97 5.16 7.34
N ASP A 41 15.73 5.04 7.83
CA ASP A 41 15.41 4.27 9.04
C ASP A 41 14.97 2.84 8.73
N ASN A 42 15.26 1.92 9.65
CA ASN A 42 14.72 0.57 9.66
C ASN A 42 13.83 0.36 10.89
N ILE A 43 12.53 0.24 10.67
CA ILE A 43 11.50 0.30 11.71
C ILE A 43 10.68 -0.98 11.71
N MET A 44 10.64 -1.67 12.85
CA MET A 44 9.85 -2.89 13.03
C MET A 44 8.88 -2.75 14.20
N GLY A 45 7.57 -2.77 13.93
CA GLY A 45 6.51 -2.82 14.96
C GLY A 45 6.61 -4.11 15.78
N ASN A 46 6.52 -5.25 15.07
CA ASN A 46 6.54 -6.64 15.53
C ASN A 46 5.17 -7.19 15.92
N SER A 47 4.68 -6.95 17.13
CA SER A 47 3.41 -7.54 17.57
C SER A 47 2.59 -6.57 18.40
N GLY A 48 1.30 -6.49 18.13
CA GLY A 48 0.41 -5.48 18.68
C GLY A 48 0.05 -4.46 17.59
N ASP A 49 -0.92 -3.61 17.90
CA ASP A 49 -1.44 -2.64 16.93
C ASP A 49 -0.55 -1.38 17.02
N ASP A 50 0.42 -1.27 16.11
CA ASP A 50 1.49 -0.27 16.20
C ASP A 50 1.17 1.00 15.39
N PHE A 51 1.65 2.14 15.88
CA PHE A 51 1.68 3.40 15.15
C PHE A 51 3.11 3.71 14.69
N ILE A 52 3.33 3.77 13.39
CA ILE A 52 4.64 4.00 12.80
C ILE A 52 4.62 5.25 11.89
N LEU A 53 5.54 6.18 12.15
CA LEU A 53 5.82 7.32 11.29
C LEU A 53 7.32 7.31 10.95
N ALA A 54 7.68 6.93 9.72
CA ALA A 54 9.07 6.78 9.32
C ALA A 54 9.73 8.14 9.11
N GLY A 55 9.27 8.94 8.15
CA GLY A 55 9.58 10.37 8.07
C GLY A 55 10.21 10.81 6.76
N ASP A 56 11.40 11.40 6.83
CA ASP A 56 12.17 11.87 5.69
C ASP A 56 13.36 10.93 5.48
N GLY A 57 13.43 10.22 4.36
CA GLY A 57 14.52 9.29 4.07
C GLY A 57 14.01 8.12 3.24
N GLU A 58 14.89 7.27 2.74
CA GLU A 58 14.46 6.01 2.11
C GLU A 58 14.29 4.96 3.21
N ASP A 59 13.07 4.84 3.75
CA ASP A 59 12.81 4.04 4.94
C ASP A 59 12.42 2.59 4.62
N ILE A 60 12.73 1.67 5.54
CA ILE A 60 12.23 0.29 5.52
C ILE A 60 11.35 0.08 6.75
N VAL A 61 10.07 -0.19 6.53
CA VAL A 61 9.08 -0.33 7.60
C VAL A 61 8.37 -1.69 7.54
N GLU A 62 8.35 -2.40 8.67
CA GLU A 62 7.58 -3.64 8.83
C GLU A 62 6.65 -3.55 10.05
N GLY A 63 5.34 -3.50 9.84
CA GLY A 63 4.33 -3.56 10.91
C GLY A 63 4.37 -4.89 11.66
N ASN A 64 4.39 -5.98 10.87
CA ASN A 64 4.44 -7.39 11.28
C ASN A 64 3.08 -7.96 11.71
N GLY A 65 2.64 -7.73 12.93
CA GLY A 65 1.52 -8.48 13.48
C GLY A 65 0.61 -7.65 14.36
N GLY A 66 -0.64 -7.49 13.98
CA GLY A 66 -1.54 -6.53 14.62
C GLY A 66 -2.14 -5.64 13.55
N ASP A 67 -3.14 -4.86 13.91
CA ASP A 67 -3.77 -3.94 12.96
C ASP A 67 -2.98 -2.61 12.99
N ASP A 68 -1.97 -2.49 12.13
CA ASP A 68 -0.98 -1.41 12.22
C ASP A 68 -1.40 -0.15 11.46
N THR A 69 -0.97 1.02 11.94
CA THR A 69 -1.05 2.30 11.20
C THR A 69 0.34 2.78 10.81
N ILE A 70 0.62 2.85 9.51
CA ILE A 70 1.96 3.11 8.98
C ILE A 70 1.97 4.30 8.03
N TYR A 71 2.91 5.23 8.24
CA TYR A 71 3.20 6.35 7.35
C TYR A 71 4.68 6.33 6.93
N GLY A 72 4.97 6.15 5.64
CA GLY A 72 6.33 6.21 5.08
C GLY A 72 6.90 7.63 5.14
N GLY A 73 6.25 8.57 4.46
CA GLY A 73 6.56 10.00 4.57
C GLY A 73 7.09 10.60 3.28
N LYS A 74 8.38 10.87 3.19
CA LYS A 74 9.03 11.43 1.99
C LYS A 74 10.15 10.53 1.53
N ASN A 75 10.38 10.56 0.22
CA ASN A 75 11.32 9.74 -0.54
C ASN A 75 10.76 8.34 -0.77
N THR A 76 11.55 7.47 -1.39
CA THR A 76 11.09 6.14 -1.77
C THR A 76 11.19 5.21 -0.58
N ASP A 77 10.03 4.79 -0.07
CA ASP A 77 9.94 3.92 1.08
C ASP A 77 9.60 2.47 0.68
N VAL A 78 10.00 1.52 1.52
CA VAL A 78 9.59 0.11 1.43
C VAL A 78 8.79 -0.25 2.68
N ILE A 79 7.51 -0.55 2.50
CA ILE A 79 6.57 -0.74 3.61
C ILE A 79 5.88 -2.10 3.49
N GLN A 80 5.87 -2.85 4.59
CA GLN A 80 5.16 -4.12 4.71
C GLN A 80 4.27 -4.14 5.97
N GLY A 81 2.94 -4.22 5.79
CA GLY A 81 1.99 -4.38 6.89
C GLY A 81 2.11 -5.76 7.56
N ASN A 82 2.17 -6.80 6.72
CA ASN A 82 2.32 -8.23 7.05
C ASN A 82 1.04 -8.93 7.50
N SER A 83 0.63 -8.84 8.77
CA SER A 83 -0.54 -9.56 9.25
C SER A 83 -1.38 -8.75 10.19
N GLY A 84 -2.68 -8.72 9.93
CA GLY A 84 -3.62 -7.81 10.57
C GLY A 84 -4.27 -6.95 9.49
N ASP A 85 -5.32 -6.23 9.84
CA ASP A 85 -5.99 -5.34 8.90
C ASP A 85 -5.29 -3.96 8.98
N ASP A 86 -4.32 -3.71 8.10
CA ASP A 86 -3.39 -2.58 8.20
C ASP A 86 -3.86 -1.30 7.47
N ASP A 87 -3.61 -0.13 8.06
CA ASP A 87 -3.80 1.20 7.45
C ASP A 87 -2.42 1.78 7.05
N ILE A 88 -2.09 1.77 5.76
CA ILE A 88 -0.77 2.14 5.24
C ILE A 88 -0.84 3.35 4.31
N THR A 89 0.03 4.34 4.52
CA THR A 89 0.24 5.49 3.62
C THR A 89 1.71 5.58 3.22
N GLY A 90 2.00 5.51 1.91
CA GLY A 90 3.37 5.67 1.37
C GLY A 90 3.87 7.09 1.57
N GLY A 91 3.28 8.05 0.86
CA GLY A 91 3.48 9.47 1.11
C GLY A 91 3.95 10.21 -0.13
N LYS A 92 5.22 10.60 -0.20
CA LYS A 92 5.80 11.22 -1.40
C LYS A 92 7.02 10.43 -1.80
N GLY A 93 7.12 10.06 -3.06
CA GLY A 93 8.22 9.25 -3.54
C GLY A 93 7.64 8.13 -4.38
N ASN A 94 8.51 7.31 -4.94
CA ASN A 94 8.05 6.13 -5.67
C ASN A 94 8.14 4.96 -4.71
N ASP A 95 7.06 4.65 -4.02
CA ASP A 95 7.04 3.75 -2.87
C ASP A 95 6.77 2.30 -3.28
N ILE A 96 7.19 1.36 -2.44
CA ILE A 96 6.91 -0.07 -2.56
C ILE A 96 6.14 -0.52 -1.33
N ILE A 97 4.86 -0.87 -1.51
CA ILE A 97 3.94 -1.15 -0.39
C ILE A 97 3.30 -2.53 -0.52
N GLU A 98 3.35 -3.34 0.53
CA GLU A 98 2.64 -4.62 0.63
C GLU A 98 1.81 -4.72 1.93
N GLY A 99 0.48 -4.82 1.81
CA GLY A 99 -0.41 -5.09 2.94
C GLY A 99 -0.21 -6.50 3.50
N ASN A 100 -0.17 -7.50 2.61
CA ASN A 100 0.09 -8.92 2.88
C ASN A 100 -1.14 -9.73 3.33
N ARG A 101 -1.41 -9.88 4.62
CA ARG A 101 -2.53 -10.71 5.11
C ARG A 101 -3.45 -9.87 5.99
N GLY A 102 -4.67 -9.72 5.56
CA GLY A 102 -5.65 -8.89 6.25
C GLY A 102 -6.52 -8.20 5.23
N ASN A 103 -7.47 -7.41 5.68
CA ASN A 103 -8.19 -6.49 4.81
C ASN A 103 -7.53 -5.13 4.95
N ASP A 104 -6.55 -4.88 4.09
CA ASP A 104 -5.67 -3.72 4.22
C ASP A 104 -6.25 -2.50 3.51
N VAL A 105 -5.90 -1.31 3.99
CA VAL A 105 -6.16 -0.03 3.33
C VAL A 105 -4.83 0.63 3.02
N ILE A 106 -4.53 0.79 1.73
CA ILE A 106 -3.26 1.30 1.23
C ILE A 106 -3.47 2.58 0.43
N PHE A 107 -2.83 3.67 0.83
CA PHE A 107 -2.73 4.93 0.08
C PHE A 107 -1.28 5.15 -0.37
N ALA A 108 -0.97 4.83 -1.62
CA ALA A 108 0.39 5.01 -2.16
C ALA A 108 0.79 6.48 -2.22
N SER A 109 -0.15 7.34 -2.64
CA SER A 109 -0.15 8.80 -2.51
C SER A 109 0.49 9.59 -3.65
N ARG A 110 1.78 9.91 -3.62
CA ARG A 110 2.39 10.75 -4.67
C ARG A 110 3.69 10.15 -5.17
N GLY A 111 3.72 9.86 -6.45
CA GLY A 111 4.87 9.36 -7.18
C GLY A 111 4.44 8.14 -7.99
N ASP A 112 5.38 7.53 -8.70
CA ASP A 112 5.07 6.34 -9.49
C ASP A 112 5.25 5.11 -8.60
N ASP A 113 4.16 4.66 -7.99
CA ASP A 113 4.20 3.71 -6.89
C ASP A 113 4.00 2.25 -7.36
N TRP A 114 4.45 1.32 -6.52
CA TRP A 114 4.04 -0.07 -6.59
C TRP A 114 3.36 -0.48 -5.28
N ALA A 115 2.11 -0.92 -5.35
CA ALA A 115 1.34 -1.31 -4.16
C ALA A 115 0.57 -2.62 -4.37
N ALA A 116 0.52 -3.44 -3.31
CA ALA A 116 -0.19 -4.71 -3.31
C ALA A 116 -0.93 -5.00 -2.00
N GLY A 117 -2.24 -5.30 -2.10
CA GLY A 117 -3.05 -5.79 -0.97
C GLY A 117 -2.68 -7.22 -0.55
N ASN A 118 -2.51 -8.12 -1.53
CA ASN A 118 -2.16 -9.54 -1.36
C ASN A 118 -3.33 -10.45 -0.95
N LYS A 119 -3.51 -10.76 0.34
CA LYS A 119 -4.53 -11.70 0.80
C LYS A 119 -5.53 -11.02 1.71
N GLY A 120 -6.75 -10.92 1.24
CA GLY A 120 -7.90 -10.41 1.97
C GLY A 120 -8.71 -9.53 1.06
N ASN A 121 -9.62 -8.72 1.61
CA ASN A 121 -10.44 -7.83 0.78
C ASN A 121 -9.91 -6.41 0.94
N ASP A 122 -9.03 -6.01 0.03
CA ASP A 122 -8.18 -4.85 0.23
C ASP A 122 -8.75 -3.60 -0.45
N TRP A 123 -8.32 -2.45 0.03
CA TRP A 123 -8.51 -1.16 -0.62
C TRP A 123 -7.16 -0.58 -0.98
N VAL A 124 -6.86 -0.46 -2.27
CA VAL A 124 -5.57 0.02 -2.76
C VAL A 124 -5.80 1.27 -3.61
N TYR A 125 -5.22 2.40 -3.19
CA TYR A 125 -5.31 3.69 -3.85
C TYR A 125 -3.91 4.13 -4.32
N GLY A 126 -3.73 4.34 -5.62
CA GLY A 126 -2.50 4.92 -6.18
C GLY A 126 -2.38 6.43 -5.94
N GLU A 127 -3.49 7.13 -6.20
CA GLU A 127 -3.64 8.60 -6.11
C GLU A 127 -2.95 9.38 -7.24
N GLN A 128 -1.69 9.79 -7.13
CA GLN A 128 -0.99 10.62 -8.13
C GLN A 128 0.29 9.98 -8.62
N GLY A 129 0.38 9.71 -9.91
CA GLY A 129 1.57 9.19 -10.58
C GLY A 129 1.20 8.00 -11.46
N ASP A 130 2.19 7.42 -12.15
CA ASP A 130 1.94 6.26 -13.01
C ASP A 130 2.09 4.97 -12.19
N ASP A 131 1.00 4.50 -11.59
CA ASP A 131 1.05 3.48 -10.54
C ASP A 131 0.93 2.04 -11.05
N LYS A 132 1.40 1.10 -10.24
CA LYS A 132 1.21 -0.35 -10.43
C LYS A 132 0.55 -0.96 -9.20
N LEU A 133 -0.74 -1.24 -9.31
CA LEU A 133 -1.59 -1.62 -8.19
C LEU A 133 -2.09 -3.06 -8.35
N LYS A 134 -2.05 -3.84 -7.27
CA LYS A 134 -2.46 -5.25 -7.27
C LYS A 134 -3.31 -5.62 -6.06
N GLY A 135 -4.45 -6.28 -6.29
CA GLY A 135 -5.26 -6.88 -5.22
C GLY A 135 -4.76 -8.28 -4.83
N TYR A 136 -4.47 -9.10 -5.84
CA TYR A 136 -4.12 -10.52 -5.76
C TYR A 136 -5.26 -11.46 -5.33
N ALA A 137 -5.60 -11.60 -4.06
CA ALA A 137 -6.54 -12.63 -3.63
C ALA A 137 -7.55 -12.11 -2.61
N GLY A 138 -8.79 -11.97 -3.06
CA GLY A 138 -9.95 -11.72 -2.23
C GLY A 138 -11.01 -10.93 -2.98
N LYS A 139 -11.43 -9.78 -2.51
CA LYS A 139 -12.43 -8.95 -3.20
C LYS A 139 -12.01 -7.51 -3.08
N ASP A 140 -11.18 -7.11 -4.01
CA ASP A 140 -10.35 -5.94 -3.82
C ASP A 140 -11.02 -4.72 -4.48
N ASN A 141 -10.74 -3.55 -3.93
CA ASN A 141 -11.15 -2.28 -4.49
C ASN A 141 -9.88 -1.50 -4.82
N ILE A 142 -9.58 -1.37 -6.11
CA ILE A 142 -8.33 -0.81 -6.60
C ILE A 142 -8.65 0.47 -7.36
N PHE A 143 -7.99 1.57 -7.00
CA PHE A 143 -8.20 2.91 -7.55
C PHE A 143 -6.85 3.44 -8.03
N GLY A 144 -6.71 3.67 -9.35
CA GLY A 144 -5.51 4.27 -9.93
C GLY A 144 -5.36 5.72 -9.48
N GLY A 145 -6.23 6.59 -9.98
CA GLY A 145 -6.28 7.98 -9.55
C GLY A 145 -6.00 8.91 -10.72
N SER A 146 -4.80 9.48 -10.79
CA SER A 146 -4.35 10.27 -11.93
C SER A 146 -2.95 9.86 -12.33
N GLY A 147 -2.73 9.70 -13.63
CA GLY A 147 -1.52 9.11 -14.21
C GLY A 147 -1.90 7.90 -15.04
N ASP A 148 -0.94 7.35 -15.79
CA ASP A 148 -1.20 6.20 -16.66
C ASP A 148 -1.04 4.90 -15.86
N ASP A 149 -2.12 4.46 -15.20
CA ASP A 149 -2.04 3.42 -14.17
C ASP A 149 -2.14 1.99 -14.72
N ARG A 150 -1.60 1.03 -13.95
CA ARG A 150 -1.73 -0.42 -14.22
C ARG A 150 -2.35 -1.13 -13.03
N LEU A 151 -3.59 -1.57 -13.20
CA LEU A 151 -4.38 -2.21 -12.16
C LEU A 151 -4.58 -3.71 -12.43
N SER A 152 -4.43 -4.54 -11.39
CA SER A 152 -4.71 -5.98 -11.46
C SER A 152 -5.51 -6.45 -10.23
N GLY A 153 -6.74 -6.92 -10.43
CA GLY A 153 -7.59 -7.49 -9.39
C GLY A 153 -7.01 -8.80 -8.85
N GLY A 154 -6.93 -9.81 -9.71
CA GLY A 154 -6.34 -11.11 -9.37
C GLY A 154 -7.41 -12.18 -9.22
N LYS A 155 -7.61 -12.70 -8.02
CA LYS A 155 -8.60 -13.72 -7.72
C LYS A 155 -9.71 -13.12 -6.88
N GLY A 156 -10.93 -13.36 -7.35
CA GLY A 156 -12.16 -13.07 -6.65
C GLY A 156 -12.93 -11.99 -7.40
N ASN A 157 -13.81 -11.27 -6.71
CA ASN A 157 -14.71 -10.35 -7.40
C ASN A 157 -14.29 -8.94 -7.11
N ASP A 158 -13.47 -8.40 -8.00
CA ASP A 158 -12.73 -7.17 -7.76
C ASP A 158 -13.44 -5.97 -8.38
N LYS A 159 -13.14 -4.78 -7.87
CA LYS A 159 -13.55 -3.51 -8.47
C LYS A 159 -12.32 -2.70 -8.82
N LEU A 160 -12.17 -2.39 -10.10
CA LEU A 160 -11.04 -1.63 -10.63
C LEU A 160 -11.55 -0.30 -11.17
N TYR A 161 -10.98 0.77 -10.64
CA TYR A 161 -11.25 2.15 -11.02
C TYR A 161 -9.97 2.75 -11.58
N GLY A 162 -9.91 3.02 -12.89
CA GLY A 162 -8.73 3.59 -13.54
C GLY A 162 -8.49 5.01 -13.03
N GLY A 163 -9.30 5.95 -13.51
CA GLY A 163 -9.32 7.30 -12.96
C GLY A 163 -9.22 8.35 -14.05
N LYS A 164 -8.13 9.09 -14.08
CA LYS A 164 -7.82 10.02 -15.16
C LYS A 164 -6.59 9.51 -15.89
N ASP A 165 -6.49 9.94 -17.15
CA ASP A 165 -5.38 9.60 -18.04
C ASP A 165 -5.51 8.14 -18.50
N ASP A 166 -4.51 7.58 -19.20
CA ASP A 166 -4.73 6.37 -19.99
C ASP A 166 -4.38 5.09 -19.19
N ASP A 167 -5.41 4.37 -18.74
CA ASP A 167 -5.23 3.25 -17.80
C ASP A 167 -5.22 1.85 -18.46
N VAL A 168 -4.54 0.90 -17.83
CA VAL A 168 -4.58 -0.53 -18.19
C VAL A 168 -5.09 -1.38 -17.02
N LEU A 169 -6.24 -2.02 -17.22
CA LEU A 169 -6.93 -2.79 -16.19
C LEU A 169 -6.95 -4.29 -16.53
N ARG A 170 -6.78 -5.12 -15.50
CA ARG A 170 -6.93 -6.57 -15.56
C ARG A 170 -7.75 -7.08 -14.37
N GLY A 171 -8.90 -7.67 -14.61
CA GLY A 171 -9.75 -8.22 -13.54
C GLY A 171 -9.13 -9.49 -12.94
N GLY A 172 -8.73 -10.43 -13.80
CA GLY A 172 -8.28 -11.74 -13.41
C GLY A 172 -9.42 -12.75 -13.41
N SER A 173 -9.52 -13.56 -12.35
CA SER A 173 -10.54 -14.59 -12.25
C SER A 173 -11.63 -14.18 -11.28
N GLY A 174 -12.89 -14.26 -11.71
CA GLY A 174 -14.05 -13.98 -10.88
C GLY A 174 -15.04 -13.12 -11.65
N ALA A 175 -15.93 -12.44 -10.91
CA ALA A 175 -16.90 -11.53 -11.53
C ALA A 175 -16.52 -10.10 -11.20
N ASP A 176 -15.79 -9.47 -12.11
CA ASP A 176 -15.10 -8.20 -11.87
C ASP A 176 -15.91 -6.99 -12.36
N LYS A 177 -15.59 -5.82 -11.79
CA LYS A 177 -16.22 -4.55 -12.15
C LYS A 177 -15.18 -3.54 -12.56
N PHE A 178 -15.33 -3.01 -13.76
CA PHE A 178 -14.42 -2.02 -14.34
C PHE A 178 -15.10 -0.65 -14.48
N ASP A 179 -14.44 0.38 -13.99
CA ASP A 179 -14.77 1.78 -14.18
C ASP A 179 -13.51 2.54 -14.58
N CYS A 180 -13.23 2.61 -15.88
CA CYS A 180 -11.92 3.09 -16.34
C CYS A 180 -11.73 4.61 -16.17
N GLY A 181 -12.80 5.38 -16.02
CA GLY A 181 -12.72 6.82 -15.81
C GLY A 181 -12.57 7.63 -17.11
N SER A 182 -11.61 8.54 -17.19
CA SER A 182 -11.41 9.40 -18.36
C SER A 182 -10.03 9.18 -18.94
N GLY A 183 -9.96 8.92 -20.23
CA GLY A 183 -8.73 8.57 -20.92
C GLY A 183 -9.07 7.57 -22.02
N ASP A 184 -8.04 7.11 -22.73
CA ASP A 184 -8.13 6.02 -23.69
C ASP A 184 -7.74 4.70 -22.99
N ASP A 185 -8.69 4.14 -22.21
CA ASP A 185 -8.44 3.03 -21.30
C ASP A 185 -8.54 1.64 -21.94
N ILE A 186 -7.76 0.69 -21.43
CA ILE A 186 -7.70 -0.70 -21.93
C ILE A 186 -8.02 -1.72 -20.83
N ILE A 187 -8.99 -2.61 -21.08
CA ILE A 187 -9.18 -3.84 -20.29
C ILE A 187 -8.56 -5.04 -21.02
N LEU A 188 -7.68 -5.78 -20.33
CA LEU A 188 -6.91 -6.89 -20.90
C LEU A 188 -7.64 -8.25 -20.91
N ASP A 189 -8.66 -8.43 -20.08
CA ASP A 189 -9.31 -9.74 -19.86
C ASP A 189 -10.80 -9.64 -19.53
N TYR A 190 -11.54 -8.85 -20.32
CA TYR A 190 -12.99 -8.72 -20.12
C TYR A 190 -13.74 -10.01 -20.50
N HIS A 191 -14.36 -10.66 -19.52
CA HIS A 191 -15.05 -11.94 -19.68
C HIS A 191 -16.50 -11.89 -19.13
N PRO A 192 -17.48 -11.38 -19.92
CA PRO A 192 -18.90 -11.31 -19.51
C PRO A 192 -19.52 -12.65 -19.08
N SER A 193 -18.99 -13.77 -19.57
CA SER A 193 -19.42 -15.12 -19.19
C SER A 193 -19.04 -15.50 -17.76
N GLU A 194 -18.00 -14.87 -17.20
CA GLU A 194 -17.54 -15.05 -15.82
C GLU A 194 -18.24 -14.09 -14.85
N GLY A 195 -18.95 -13.09 -15.38
CA GLY A 195 -19.76 -12.14 -14.61
C GLY A 195 -19.24 -10.71 -14.66
N ASP A 196 -18.21 -10.45 -15.47
CA ASP A 196 -17.61 -9.14 -15.59
C ASP A 196 -18.58 -8.09 -16.10
N THR A 197 -18.44 -6.89 -15.54
CA THR A 197 -19.19 -5.71 -15.95
C THR A 197 -18.25 -4.52 -16.10
N LYS A 198 -18.46 -3.71 -17.15
CA LYS A 198 -17.69 -2.48 -17.37
C LYS A 198 -18.60 -1.29 -17.60
N LYS A 199 -18.15 -0.08 -17.23
CA LYS A 199 -18.76 1.16 -17.72
C LYS A 199 -18.42 1.38 -19.20
N SER A 200 -19.24 2.20 -19.88
CA SER A 200 -19.19 2.35 -21.34
C SER A 200 -17.95 3.07 -21.89
N ASN A 201 -17.13 3.63 -21.02
CA ASN A 201 -15.90 4.37 -21.31
C ASN A 201 -14.67 3.46 -21.51
N CYS A 202 -14.79 2.15 -21.28
CA CYS A 202 -13.65 1.23 -21.39
C CYS A 202 -13.59 0.53 -22.75
N GLU A 203 -12.45 0.63 -23.45
CA GLU A 203 -12.14 -0.25 -24.60
C GLU A 203 -11.65 -1.63 -24.10
N ASP A 204 -11.93 -2.69 -24.86
CA ASP A 204 -11.53 -4.07 -24.56
C ASP A 204 -10.83 -4.74 -25.75
N PHE A 205 -9.88 -5.64 -25.45
CA PHE A 205 -9.16 -6.46 -26.42
C PHE A 205 -9.47 -7.96 -26.29
#